data_AF-A0A8C9UFH9-F1
#
_entry.id   AF-A0A8C9UFH9-F1
#
_cell.length_a   1.000
_cell.length_b   1.000
_cell.length_c   1.000
_cell.angle_alpha   90.00
_cell.angle_beta   90.00
_cell.angle_gamma   90.00
#
_symmetry.space_group_name_H-M   'P 1'
#
loop_
_entity.id
_entity.type
_entity.pdbx_description
1 polymer ?
#
loop_
_entity_poly.entity_id
_entity_poly.type
_entity_poly.pdbx_seq_one_letter_code
_entity_poly.pdbx_strand_id
1 'polypeptide(L)'
;METLLVFLALLGVTSTEQLFVGDQVLRVTARNEEHITLLRVLGEQEELQVDFWRHPNSLGHPVDLRVPFPSLQGVKKFLDSHNFSYSIMIEDVQELLDEEKESMRRSRRVKRSSRMFDFTSYHTIDEIYEWMDVLVEDHASLVSKVQIGQSYEQRPLLVLKFSTGGSNRPAIWLDTGIHAREWITQATGVWTANKIAKEYGQDPSVTAILDSMDIFLEIVTNPDGFAFTHSSNRLWRKTRSINAGSRCVGVDPNRNWDAGFGGAGSSSNPCSETYHGPHAHSEKEVRAIVDFIRAHGNFKSVISIHSYSQMLLFPYGYRRAPTPDHQEMNELAKKAVSDLAAVFGTKYTYGSIANTICTRCCASSPRAMRSCRRCRSCRTWSICRYWVWRWILGTTPSPRPSLYTPQAKQGWGWMWDHGNQAVKSKTGWCWGVHPWQDLTPSVHFSPSSWISGWLPGGSDFPWTSACPSAACRRSKSTWRPARSPIPS
;
A
#
# COMPACT_ATOMS: atom_id res chain seq x y z
N MET A 1 -4.29 -24.85 64.23
CA MET A 1 -5.04 -24.45 63.03
C MET A 1 -4.71 -22.99 62.77
N GLU A 2 -3.68 -22.73 61.97
CA GLU A 2 -3.35 -21.39 61.50
C GLU A 2 -3.63 -21.35 59.99
N THR A 3 -4.71 -20.67 59.63
CA THR A 3 -5.14 -20.45 58.25
C THR A 3 -4.26 -19.38 57.60
N LEU A 4 -3.44 -19.80 56.63
CA LEU A 4 -2.65 -18.92 55.78
C LEU A 4 -3.55 -18.40 54.63
N LEU A 5 -3.93 -17.11 54.69
CA LEU A 5 -4.61 -16.42 53.59
C LEU A 5 -3.56 -15.97 52.57
N VAL A 6 -3.48 -16.67 51.43
CA VAL A 6 -2.69 -16.25 50.28
C VAL A 6 -3.52 -15.25 49.46
N PHE A 7 -3.17 -13.97 49.55
CA PHE A 7 -3.66 -12.95 48.61
C PHE A 7 -2.93 -13.11 47.26
N LEU A 8 -3.61 -13.75 46.29
CA LEU A 8 -3.23 -13.68 44.88
C LEU A 8 -3.58 -12.28 44.35
N ALA A 9 -2.59 -11.40 44.28
CA ALA A 9 -2.69 -10.17 43.53
C ALA A 9 -2.67 -10.50 42.02
N LEU A 10 -3.84 -10.57 41.41
CA LEU A 10 -4.01 -10.51 39.97
C LEU A 10 -3.57 -9.11 39.51
N LEU A 11 -2.29 -8.95 39.18
CA LEU A 11 -1.82 -7.82 38.37
C LEU A 11 -2.33 -8.04 36.94
N GLY A 12 -3.57 -7.66 36.69
CA GLY A 12 -4.03 -7.41 35.34
C GLY A 12 -3.18 -6.27 34.78
N VAL A 13 -2.31 -6.56 33.80
CA VAL A 13 -1.72 -5.50 32.99
C VAL A 13 -2.87 -4.88 32.22
N THR A 14 -3.47 -3.83 32.78
CA THR A 14 -4.37 -2.97 32.02
C THR A 14 -3.48 -2.26 31.01
N SER A 15 -3.46 -2.76 29.78
CA SER A 15 -2.89 -2.04 28.65
C SER A 15 -3.66 -0.72 28.52
N THR A 16 -3.13 0.34 29.12
CA THR A 16 -3.70 1.67 29.02
C THR A 16 -3.52 2.13 27.58
N GLU A 17 -4.63 2.42 26.92
CA GLU A 17 -4.62 3.04 25.60
C GLU A 17 -3.82 4.35 25.65
N GLN A 18 -2.91 4.53 24.69
CA GLN A 18 -2.13 5.75 24.54
C GLN A 18 -3.03 6.86 24.01
N LEU A 19 -3.07 7.97 24.76
CA LEU A 19 -3.78 9.18 24.38
C LEU A 19 -2.83 10.20 23.74
N PHE A 20 -3.39 11.07 22.92
CA PHE A 20 -2.68 12.10 22.15
C PHE A 20 -3.30 13.49 22.39
N VAL A 21 -3.88 13.72 23.56
CA VAL A 21 -4.59 14.96 23.92
C VAL A 21 -3.63 16.15 23.82
N GLY A 22 -3.98 17.11 22.96
CA GLY A 22 -3.19 18.31 22.73
C GLY A 22 -1.92 18.10 21.91
N ASP A 23 -1.68 16.89 21.38
CA ASP A 23 -0.61 16.66 20.42
C ASP A 23 -0.93 17.40 19.12
N GLN A 24 0.08 18.05 18.55
CA GLN A 24 -0.08 18.78 17.28
C GLN A 24 0.73 18.13 16.18
N VAL A 25 0.23 18.20 14.95
CA VAL A 25 1.04 17.92 13.76
C VAL A 25 1.47 19.24 13.14
N LEU A 26 2.78 19.46 13.11
CA LEU A 26 3.39 20.64 12.50
C LEU A 26 3.89 20.29 11.11
N ARG A 27 3.67 21.17 10.14
CA ARG A 27 4.31 21.13 8.82
C ARG A 27 5.42 22.15 8.76
N VAL A 28 6.63 21.66 8.57
CA VAL A 28 7.87 22.45 8.48
C VAL A 28 8.45 22.33 7.08
N THR A 29 9.03 23.42 6.57
CA THR A 29 9.76 23.38 5.28
C THR A 29 11.24 23.67 5.50
N ALA A 30 12.10 22.71 5.15
CA ALA A 30 13.54 22.90 5.18
C ALA A 30 14.02 23.72 3.96
N ARG A 31 14.74 24.82 4.22
CA ARG A 31 15.20 25.76 3.18
C ARG A 31 16.66 25.55 2.77
N ASN A 32 17.44 24.88 3.61
CA ASN A 32 18.85 24.57 3.39
C ASN A 32 19.20 23.22 4.06
N GLU A 33 20.41 22.70 3.81
CA GLU A 33 20.88 21.41 4.35
C GLU A 33 21.06 21.43 5.88
N GLU A 34 21.33 22.60 6.45
CA GLU A 34 21.40 22.79 7.90
C GLU A 34 20.04 22.52 8.56
N HIS A 35 18.96 23.07 8.00
CA HIS A 35 17.59 22.81 8.45
C HIS A 35 17.26 21.31 8.42
N ILE A 36 17.67 20.59 7.37
CA ILE A 36 17.49 19.13 7.28
C ILE A 36 18.23 18.43 8.42
N THR A 37 19.47 18.86 8.69
CA THR A 37 20.31 18.28 9.74
C THR A 37 19.70 18.53 11.12
N LEU A 38 19.26 19.76 11.39
CA LEU A 38 18.59 20.14 12.65
C LEU A 38 17.30 19.33 12.89
N LEU A 39 16.47 19.14 11.85
CA LEU A 39 15.27 18.32 11.97
C LEU A 39 15.59 16.83 12.22
N ARG A 40 16.71 16.32 11.70
CA ARG A 40 17.16 14.95 12.01
C ARG A 40 17.58 14.83 13.47
N VAL A 41 18.40 15.76 13.95
CA VAL A 41 18.83 15.81 15.35
C VAL A 41 17.63 15.89 16.29
N LEU A 42 16.63 16.71 15.95
CA LEU A 42 15.38 16.80 16.70
C LEU A 42 14.67 15.45 16.82
N GLY A 43 14.66 14.66 15.75
CA GLY A 43 14.06 13.31 15.73
C GLY A 43 14.87 12.23 16.43
N GLU A 44 16.13 12.49 16.75
CA GLU A 44 16.99 11.57 17.50
C GLU A 44 16.87 11.78 19.02
N GLN A 45 16.27 12.87 19.47
CA GLN A 45 16.01 13.13 20.89
C GLN A 45 14.84 12.28 21.40
N GLU A 46 15.13 11.15 22.04
CA GLU A 46 14.12 10.21 22.55
C GLU A 46 13.20 10.87 23.60
N GLU A 47 13.70 11.84 24.36
CA GLU A 47 12.96 12.55 25.41
C GLU A 47 11.82 13.41 24.83
N LEU A 48 11.99 13.92 23.61
CA LEU A 48 10.98 14.76 22.97
C LEU A 48 9.85 13.94 22.36
N GLN A 49 10.09 12.66 22.07
CA GLN A 49 9.13 11.72 21.46
C GLN A 49 8.44 12.25 20.20
N VAL A 50 9.19 13.03 19.39
CA VAL A 50 8.73 13.55 18.10
C VAL A 50 8.56 12.40 17.12
N ASP A 51 7.38 12.31 16.49
CA ASP A 51 7.06 11.29 15.50
C ASP A 51 6.95 11.92 14.10
N PHE A 52 7.89 11.57 13.23
CA PHE A 52 7.87 12.04 11.84
C PHE A 52 6.87 11.23 11.02
N TRP A 53 5.82 11.92 10.59
CA TRP A 53 4.85 11.39 9.62
C TRP A 53 5.40 11.50 8.21
N ARG A 54 6.12 12.58 7.93
CA ARG A 54 6.90 12.77 6.70
C ARG A 54 8.30 13.26 7.05
N HIS A 55 9.31 12.43 6.78
CA HIS A 55 10.70 12.68 7.15
C HIS A 55 11.38 13.83 6.36
N PRO A 56 12.38 14.50 6.96
CA PRO A 56 13.21 15.52 6.31
C PRO A 56 14.17 14.91 5.29
N ASN A 57 13.71 14.84 4.04
CA ASN A 57 14.38 14.09 2.98
C ASN A 57 15.10 14.96 1.94
N SER A 58 14.56 16.13 1.62
CA SER A 58 15.03 17.01 0.56
C SER A 58 14.54 18.44 0.76
N LEU A 59 15.30 19.39 0.24
CA LEU A 59 14.99 20.82 0.31
C LEU A 59 13.63 21.13 -0.33
N GLY A 60 12.89 22.06 0.28
CA GLY A 60 11.60 22.53 -0.24
C GLY A 60 10.44 21.54 -0.12
N HIS A 61 10.68 20.29 0.28
CA HIS A 61 9.61 19.35 0.55
C HIS A 61 9.08 19.48 1.98
N PRO A 62 7.75 19.38 2.18
CA PRO A 62 7.16 19.40 3.51
C PRO A 62 7.69 18.29 4.41
N VAL A 63 7.89 18.62 5.68
CA VAL A 63 8.19 17.71 6.77
C VAL A 63 7.03 17.80 7.74
N ASP A 64 6.39 16.67 8.02
CA ASP A 64 5.23 16.61 8.89
C ASP A 64 5.66 15.85 10.15
N LEU A 65 5.58 16.49 11.32
CA LEU A 65 5.96 15.91 12.60
C LEU A 65 4.84 16.08 13.62
N ARG A 66 4.41 14.98 14.23
CA ARG A 66 3.61 15.00 15.44
C ARG A 66 4.53 15.35 16.60
N VAL A 67 4.12 16.33 17.39
CA VAL A 67 4.81 16.76 18.60
C VAL A 67 3.90 16.50 19.79
N PRO A 68 4.34 15.69 20.77
CA PRO A 68 3.60 15.48 22.01
C PRO A 68 3.31 16.79 22.75
N PHE A 69 2.14 16.92 23.38
CA PHE A 69 1.77 18.11 24.16
C PHE A 69 2.86 18.59 25.15
N PRO A 70 3.51 17.70 25.96
CA PRO A 70 4.56 18.13 26.89
C PRO A 70 5.80 18.75 26.21
N SER A 71 6.13 18.28 25.00
CA SER A 71 7.28 18.73 24.21
C SER A 71 6.96 19.92 23.31
N LEU A 72 5.68 20.21 23.10
CA LEU A 72 5.20 21.13 22.06
C LEU A 72 5.81 22.53 22.15
N GLN A 73 5.84 23.12 23.34
CA GLN A 73 6.41 24.46 23.55
C GLN A 73 7.93 24.48 23.33
N GLY A 74 8.63 23.43 23.76
CA GLY A 74 10.06 23.28 23.54
C GLY A 74 10.40 23.17 22.06
N VAL A 75 9.66 22.35 21.32
CA VAL A 75 9.85 22.18 19.88
C VAL A 75 9.51 23.45 19.11
N LYS A 76 8.41 24.15 19.44
CA LYS A 76 8.07 25.43 18.79
C LYS A 76 9.17 26.47 18.99
N LYS A 77 9.68 26.64 20.22
CA LYS A 77 10.83 27.52 20.50
C LYS A 77 12.09 27.10 19.74
N PHE A 78 12.36 25.81 19.62
CA PHE A 78 13.47 25.30 18.81
C PHE A 78 13.31 25.68 17.34
N LEU A 79 12.11 25.52 16.77
CA LEU A 79 11.82 25.91 15.40
C LEU A 79 11.97 27.43 15.19
N ASP A 80 11.43 28.23 16.10
CA ASP A 80 11.48 29.70 16.05
C ASP A 80 12.94 30.21 16.13
N SER A 81 13.73 29.69 17.08
CA SER A 81 15.13 30.10 17.28
C SER A 81 16.06 29.76 16.10
N HIS A 82 15.71 28.77 15.29
CA HIS A 82 16.43 28.40 14.08
C HIS A 82 15.75 28.91 12.80
N ASN A 83 14.83 29.88 12.90
CA ASN A 83 14.14 30.51 11.78
C ASN A 83 13.40 29.52 10.84
N PHE A 84 12.84 28.45 11.41
CA PHE A 84 11.94 27.58 10.66
C PHE A 84 10.58 28.25 10.46
N SER A 85 10.08 28.21 9.23
CA SER A 85 8.67 28.46 8.96
C SER A 85 7.90 27.17 9.16
N TYR A 86 6.86 27.20 10.00
CA TYR A 86 5.96 26.07 10.18
C TYR A 86 4.49 26.51 10.26
N SER A 87 3.60 25.58 9.96
CA SER A 87 2.15 25.72 10.17
C SER A 87 1.62 24.56 11.00
N ILE A 88 0.57 24.80 11.78
CA ILE A 88 -0.14 23.74 12.49
C ILE A 88 -1.10 23.10 11.48
N MET A 89 -0.91 21.81 11.20
CA MET A 89 -1.80 21.04 10.33
C MET A 89 -2.97 20.42 11.09
N ILE A 90 -2.69 19.95 12.31
CA ILE A 90 -3.66 19.30 13.19
C ILE A 90 -3.47 19.92 14.56
N GLU A 91 -4.52 20.55 15.08
CA GLU A 91 -4.49 21.27 16.36
C GLU A 91 -4.57 20.33 17.57
N ASP A 92 -5.34 19.24 17.46
CA ASP A 92 -5.39 18.16 18.44
C ASP A 92 -5.57 16.81 17.71
N VAL A 93 -4.57 15.94 17.84
CA VAL A 93 -4.64 14.60 17.25
C VAL A 93 -5.71 13.75 17.92
N GLN A 94 -5.98 13.94 19.23
CA GLN A 94 -6.97 13.12 19.95
C GLN A 94 -8.38 13.31 19.41
N GLU A 95 -8.76 14.54 19.03
CA GLU A 95 -10.09 14.82 18.47
C GLU A 95 -10.36 13.96 17.22
N LEU A 96 -9.39 13.86 16.31
CA LEU A 96 -9.49 13.02 15.12
C LEU A 96 -9.62 11.54 15.46
N LEU A 97 -8.90 11.07 16.49
CA LEU A 97 -8.98 9.67 16.91
C LEU A 97 -10.31 9.34 17.61
N ASP A 98 -10.87 10.28 18.35
CA ASP A 98 -12.17 10.12 19.00
C ASP A 98 -13.30 10.05 17.95
N GLU A 99 -13.25 10.89 16.91
CA GLU A 99 -14.15 10.82 15.76
C GLU A 99 -14.05 9.48 15.02
N GLU A 100 -12.83 9.01 14.75
CA GLU A 100 -12.58 7.71 14.10
C GLU A 100 -13.18 6.56 14.92
N LYS A 101 -12.90 6.53 16.23
CA LYS A 101 -13.45 5.50 17.15
C LYS A 101 -14.96 5.53 17.22
N GLU A 102 -15.55 6.72 17.28
CA GLU A 102 -17.00 6.87 17.34
C GLU A 102 -17.67 6.41 16.04
N SER A 103 -17.07 6.73 14.89
CA SER A 103 -17.51 6.22 13.58
C SER A 103 -17.48 4.70 13.53
N MET A 104 -16.38 4.07 13.94
CA MET A 104 -16.25 2.61 14.02
C MET A 104 -17.29 1.98 14.96
N ARG A 105 -17.51 2.58 16.14
CA ARG A 105 -18.52 2.12 17.11
C ARG A 105 -19.93 2.18 16.53
N ARG A 106 -20.27 3.24 15.81
CA ARG A 106 -21.57 3.39 15.14
C ARG A 106 -21.76 2.33 14.06
N SER A 107 -20.78 2.13 13.18
CA SER A 107 -20.85 1.10 12.14
C SER A 107 -21.06 -0.31 12.73
N ARG A 108 -20.33 -0.67 13.79
CA ARG A 108 -20.50 -1.95 14.49
C ARG A 108 -21.88 -2.14 15.12
N ARG A 109 -22.46 -1.07 15.70
CA ARG A 109 -23.82 -1.12 16.27
C ARG A 109 -24.86 -1.38 15.19
N VAL A 110 -24.74 -0.71 14.03
CA VAL A 110 -25.65 -0.88 12.90
C VAL A 110 -25.50 -2.28 12.29
N LYS A 111 -24.28 -2.82 12.15
CA LYS A 111 -24.07 -4.16 11.58
C LYS A 111 -24.60 -5.32 12.42
N ARG A 112 -24.72 -5.18 13.74
CA ARG A 112 -25.36 -6.24 14.54
C ARG A 112 -26.79 -6.56 14.08
N SER A 113 -27.44 -5.67 13.32
CA SER A 113 -28.76 -5.90 12.72
C SER A 113 -28.73 -6.32 11.23
N SER A 114 -27.64 -6.12 10.49
CA SER A 114 -27.50 -6.57 9.09
C SER A 114 -26.16 -7.30 8.90
N ARG A 115 -26.19 -8.58 8.52
CA ARG A 115 -24.99 -9.43 8.32
C ARG A 115 -24.04 -8.96 7.19
N MET A 116 -24.16 -7.72 6.71
CA MET A 116 -23.40 -7.18 5.59
C MET A 116 -22.08 -6.52 6.06
N PHE A 117 -21.01 -6.77 5.30
CA PHE A 117 -19.75 -6.07 5.49
C PHE A 117 -19.85 -4.62 4.96
N ASP A 118 -19.32 -3.67 5.74
CA ASP A 118 -19.35 -2.23 5.49
C ASP A 118 -17.97 -1.82 5.01
N PHE A 119 -17.84 -1.55 3.72
CA PHE A 119 -16.57 -1.15 3.12
C PHE A 119 -16.20 0.31 3.40
N THR A 120 -17.00 1.02 4.20
CA THR A 120 -16.91 2.47 4.41
C THR A 120 -16.37 2.81 5.80
N SER A 121 -16.14 1.79 6.63
CA SER A 121 -15.59 1.89 7.99
C SER A 121 -14.29 1.11 8.13
N TYR A 122 -13.49 1.47 9.13
CA TYR A 122 -12.32 0.67 9.52
C TYR A 122 -12.74 -0.54 10.36
N HIS A 123 -11.97 -1.63 10.24
CA HIS A 123 -12.27 -2.92 10.82
C HIS A 123 -11.10 -3.46 11.64
N THR A 124 -11.38 -4.21 12.70
CA THR A 124 -10.35 -4.96 13.42
C THR A 124 -9.82 -6.10 12.57
N ILE A 125 -8.66 -6.65 12.96
CA ILE A 125 -8.08 -7.81 12.29
C ILE A 125 -9.04 -9.00 12.24
N ASP A 126 -9.76 -9.27 13.33
CA ASP A 126 -10.70 -10.39 13.40
C ASP A 126 -11.87 -10.20 12.43
N GLU A 127 -12.42 -8.98 12.33
CA GLU A 127 -13.48 -8.63 11.37
C GLU A 127 -13.00 -8.80 9.91
N ILE A 128 -11.73 -8.47 9.64
CA ILE A 128 -11.13 -8.66 8.31
C ILE A 128 -10.93 -10.16 8.01
N TYR A 129 -10.42 -10.93 8.96
CA TYR A 129 -10.17 -12.37 8.77
C TYR A 129 -11.46 -13.17 8.61
N GLU A 130 -12.49 -12.86 9.39
CA GLU A 130 -13.83 -13.43 9.24
C GLU A 130 -14.43 -13.06 7.87
N TRP A 131 -14.27 -11.81 7.45
CA TRP A 131 -14.72 -11.39 6.12
C TRP A 131 -13.98 -12.10 4.97
N MET A 132 -12.68 -12.38 5.13
CA MET A 132 -11.92 -13.17 4.16
C MET A 132 -12.47 -14.60 4.03
N ASP A 133 -12.93 -15.21 5.13
CA ASP A 133 -13.60 -16.51 5.10
C ASP A 133 -14.91 -16.47 4.31
N VAL A 134 -15.75 -15.45 4.58
CA VAL A 134 -17.00 -15.24 3.83
C VAL A 134 -16.72 -15.05 2.33
N LEU A 135 -15.72 -14.25 1.96
CA LEU A 135 -15.38 -14.03 0.55
C LEU A 135 -14.95 -15.33 -0.15
N VAL A 136 -14.21 -16.19 0.54
CA VAL A 136 -13.80 -17.50 0.00
C VAL A 136 -15.01 -18.43 -0.15
N GLU A 137 -15.92 -18.43 0.82
CA GLU A 137 -17.15 -19.23 0.74
C GLU A 137 -18.03 -18.78 -0.44
N ASP A 138 -18.25 -17.48 -0.58
CA ASP A 138 -19.09 -16.89 -1.63
C ASP A 138 -18.50 -17.08 -3.05
N HIS A 139 -17.18 -17.26 -3.16
CA HIS A 139 -16.46 -17.33 -4.43
C HIS A 139 -15.46 -18.49 -4.51
N ALA A 140 -15.83 -19.67 -3.98
CA ALA A 140 -14.92 -20.82 -3.80
C ALA A 140 -14.25 -21.36 -5.09
N SER A 141 -14.82 -21.09 -6.27
CA SER A 141 -14.23 -21.47 -7.56
C SER A 141 -13.11 -20.53 -8.04
N LEU A 142 -13.00 -19.34 -7.45
CA LEU A 142 -12.08 -18.28 -7.86
C LEU A 142 -11.11 -17.90 -6.74
N VAL A 143 -11.60 -17.83 -5.50
CA VAL A 143 -10.87 -17.29 -4.35
C VAL A 143 -10.52 -18.42 -3.38
N SER A 144 -9.27 -18.45 -2.94
CA SER A 144 -8.80 -19.34 -1.88
C SER A 144 -7.94 -18.58 -0.88
N LYS A 145 -7.88 -19.04 0.37
CA LYS A 145 -7.06 -18.45 1.43
C LYS A 145 -5.83 -19.32 1.69
N VAL A 146 -4.66 -18.71 1.66
CA VAL A 146 -3.35 -19.36 1.87
C VAL A 146 -2.69 -18.75 3.09
N GLN A 147 -2.24 -19.58 4.02
CA GLN A 147 -1.40 -19.13 5.12
C GLN A 147 0.07 -19.26 4.72
N ILE A 148 0.80 -18.14 4.71
CA ILE A 148 2.21 -18.10 4.29
C ILE A 148 3.20 -18.14 5.47
N GLY A 149 2.70 -18.00 6.70
CA GLY A 149 3.51 -18.02 7.90
C GLY A 149 2.73 -17.59 9.14
N GLN A 150 3.47 -17.16 10.15
CA GLN A 150 2.95 -16.60 11.40
C GLN A 150 3.78 -15.37 11.78
N SER A 151 3.13 -14.37 12.38
CA SER A 151 3.76 -13.16 12.90
C SER A 151 4.61 -13.43 14.14
N TYR A 152 5.26 -12.40 14.67
CA TYR A 152 6.00 -12.51 15.93
C TYR A 152 5.14 -13.02 17.09
N GLU A 153 3.95 -12.44 17.26
CA GLU A 153 2.95 -12.78 18.28
C GLU A 153 2.00 -13.93 17.83
N GLN A 154 2.42 -14.74 16.86
CA GLN A 154 1.76 -16.00 16.44
C GLN A 154 0.40 -15.84 15.74
N ARG A 155 0.11 -14.68 15.15
CA ARG A 155 -1.07 -14.50 14.28
C ARG A 155 -0.78 -15.07 12.88
N PRO A 156 -1.76 -15.71 12.22
CA PRO A 156 -1.56 -16.26 10.89
C PRO A 156 -1.34 -15.15 9.86
N LEU A 157 -0.37 -15.34 8.96
CA LEU A 157 -0.17 -14.45 7.81
C LEU A 157 -0.99 -14.99 6.63
N LEU A 158 -2.10 -14.32 6.32
CA LEU A 158 -3.14 -14.81 5.41
C LEU A 158 -3.13 -14.03 4.10
N VAL A 159 -3.12 -14.77 2.99
CA VAL A 159 -3.12 -14.26 1.62
C VAL A 159 -4.34 -14.80 0.88
N LEU A 160 -5.09 -13.92 0.21
CA LEU A 160 -6.12 -14.33 -0.75
C LEU A 160 -5.46 -14.60 -2.10
N LYS A 161 -5.70 -15.79 -2.65
CA LYS A 161 -5.34 -16.17 -4.02
C LYS A 161 -6.60 -16.12 -4.89
N PHE A 162 -6.56 -15.31 -5.94
CA PHE A 162 -7.56 -15.26 -7.02
C PHE A 162 -6.99 -15.97 -8.24
N SER A 163 -7.65 -17.03 -8.71
CA SER A 163 -7.15 -17.85 -9.81
C SER A 163 -8.27 -18.58 -10.52
N THR A 164 -8.15 -18.68 -11.84
CA THR A 164 -9.06 -19.45 -12.70
C THR A 164 -8.54 -20.87 -12.98
N GLY A 165 -7.59 -21.36 -12.17
CA GLY A 165 -6.98 -22.68 -12.29
C GLY A 165 -5.56 -22.64 -12.87
N GLY A 166 -5.11 -23.76 -13.44
CA GLY A 166 -3.74 -23.93 -13.95
C GLY A 166 -2.69 -24.16 -12.85
N SER A 167 -1.43 -24.35 -13.25
CA SER A 167 -0.31 -24.60 -12.34
C SER A 167 0.81 -23.59 -12.58
N ASN A 168 1.33 -23.02 -11.49
CA ASN A 168 2.43 -22.04 -11.50
C ASN A 168 2.29 -20.92 -12.55
N ARG A 169 1.09 -20.32 -12.62
CA ARG A 169 0.78 -19.24 -13.57
C ARG A 169 1.59 -17.99 -13.25
N PRO A 170 1.83 -17.11 -14.23
CA PRO A 170 2.36 -15.78 -13.96
C PRO A 170 1.51 -15.07 -12.89
N ALA A 171 2.13 -14.47 -11.89
CA ALA A 171 1.39 -13.95 -10.73
C ALA A 171 1.66 -12.47 -10.45
N ILE A 172 0.66 -11.79 -9.89
CA ILE A 172 0.77 -10.44 -9.32
C ILE A 172 0.67 -10.57 -7.80
N TRP A 173 1.63 -9.97 -7.08
CA TRP A 173 1.57 -9.81 -5.64
C TRP A 173 1.08 -8.41 -5.29
N LEU A 174 0.13 -8.31 -4.37
CA LEU A 174 -0.32 -7.07 -3.75
C LEU A 174 -0.27 -7.23 -2.22
N ASP A 175 0.27 -6.23 -1.54
CA ASP A 175 0.24 -6.15 -0.07
C ASP A 175 -0.22 -4.78 0.42
N THR A 176 -0.95 -4.79 1.54
CA THR A 176 -1.40 -3.60 2.26
C THR A 176 -1.04 -3.70 3.74
N GLY A 177 -0.94 -2.55 4.42
CA GLY A 177 -0.81 -2.53 5.87
C GLY A 177 0.51 -3.04 6.43
N ILE A 178 1.61 -2.98 5.65
CA ILE A 178 2.94 -3.32 6.17
C ILE A 178 3.37 -2.36 7.29
N HIS A 179 2.96 -1.09 7.24
CA HIS A 179 2.97 -0.21 8.40
C HIS A 179 1.58 -0.17 9.04
N ALA A 180 1.52 -0.46 10.33
CA ALA A 180 0.26 -0.72 11.00
C ALA A 180 -0.71 0.47 11.02
N ARG A 181 -0.22 1.68 11.31
CA ARG A 181 -1.03 2.92 11.39
C ARG A 181 -1.71 3.37 10.09
N GLU A 182 -1.31 2.81 8.95
CA GLU A 182 -1.77 3.21 7.61
C GLU A 182 -3.13 2.59 7.23
N TRP A 183 -4.14 2.68 8.12
CA TRP A 183 -5.42 1.95 8.08
C TRP A 183 -6.19 2.00 6.75
N ILE A 184 -6.07 3.08 5.99
CA ILE A 184 -6.68 3.20 4.66
C ILE A 184 -6.18 2.12 3.68
N THR A 185 -4.96 1.63 3.88
CA THR A 185 -4.37 0.59 3.02
C THR A 185 -5.08 -0.74 3.21
N GLN A 186 -5.29 -1.20 4.46
CA GLN A 186 -6.02 -2.42 4.77
C GLN A 186 -7.47 -2.32 4.29
N ALA A 187 -8.14 -1.18 4.55
CA ALA A 187 -9.50 -0.94 4.06
C ALA A 187 -9.60 -1.00 2.53
N THR A 188 -8.62 -0.41 1.83
CA THR A 188 -8.50 -0.51 0.37
C THR A 188 -8.26 -1.94 -0.08
N GLY A 189 -7.41 -2.70 0.62
CA GLY A 189 -7.16 -4.12 0.34
C GLY A 189 -8.44 -4.96 0.42
N VAL A 190 -9.25 -4.77 1.47
CA VAL A 190 -10.57 -5.40 1.62
C VAL A 190 -11.49 -5.04 0.45
N TRP A 191 -11.59 -3.75 0.10
CA TRP A 191 -12.41 -3.31 -1.02
C TRP A 191 -11.94 -3.89 -2.36
N THR A 192 -10.63 -3.92 -2.61
CA THR A 192 -10.01 -4.48 -3.83
C THR A 192 -10.28 -5.97 -3.95
N ALA A 193 -10.16 -6.75 -2.87
CA ALA A 193 -10.49 -8.17 -2.87
C ALA A 193 -11.97 -8.41 -3.26
N ASN A 194 -12.91 -7.67 -2.66
CA ASN A 194 -14.32 -7.73 -3.03
C ASN A 194 -14.56 -7.34 -4.49
N LYS A 195 -13.87 -6.30 -4.98
CA LYS A 195 -13.97 -5.80 -6.36
C LYS A 195 -13.54 -6.87 -7.36
N ILE A 196 -12.37 -7.49 -7.15
CA ILE A 196 -11.84 -8.55 -8.02
C ILE A 196 -12.83 -9.72 -8.09
N ALA A 197 -13.32 -10.19 -6.93
CA ALA A 197 -14.24 -11.33 -6.87
C ALA A 197 -15.58 -11.05 -7.57
N LYS A 198 -16.13 -9.84 -7.43
CA LYS A 198 -17.43 -9.46 -8.02
C LYS A 198 -17.35 -9.13 -9.51
N GLU A 199 -16.20 -8.68 -10.00
CA GLU A 199 -16.06 -8.22 -11.38
C GLU A 199 -15.48 -9.28 -12.32
N TYR A 200 -14.93 -10.38 -11.81
CA TYR A 200 -14.57 -11.51 -12.64
C TYR A 200 -15.81 -12.08 -13.37
N GLY A 201 -15.72 -12.18 -14.70
CA GLY A 201 -16.84 -12.55 -15.57
C GLY A 201 -17.81 -11.40 -15.90
N GLN A 202 -17.59 -10.19 -15.38
CA GLN A 202 -18.42 -8.99 -15.64
C GLN A 202 -17.60 -7.88 -16.29
N ASP A 203 -16.47 -7.50 -15.69
CA ASP A 203 -15.54 -6.52 -16.25
C ASP A 203 -14.53 -7.22 -17.18
N PRO A 204 -14.44 -6.82 -18.47
CA PRO A 204 -13.54 -7.46 -19.41
C PRO A 204 -12.06 -7.36 -19.02
N SER A 205 -11.65 -6.27 -18.35
CA SER A 205 -10.25 -6.07 -17.96
C SER A 205 -9.86 -6.95 -16.79
N VAL A 206 -10.69 -7.02 -15.74
CA VAL A 206 -10.48 -7.91 -14.59
C VAL A 206 -10.48 -9.37 -15.05
N THR A 207 -11.42 -9.73 -15.93
CA THR A 207 -11.52 -11.09 -16.50
C THR A 207 -10.28 -11.45 -17.30
N ALA A 208 -9.82 -10.59 -18.21
CA ALA A 208 -8.61 -10.85 -19.01
C ALA A 208 -7.34 -11.00 -18.16
N ILE A 209 -7.22 -10.23 -17.07
CA ILE A 209 -6.10 -10.37 -16.12
C ILE A 209 -6.17 -11.73 -15.44
N LEU A 210 -7.32 -12.10 -14.86
CA LEU A 210 -7.49 -13.37 -14.13
C LEU A 210 -7.48 -14.61 -15.02
N ASP A 211 -7.78 -14.48 -16.31
CA ASP A 211 -7.62 -15.55 -17.31
C ASP A 211 -6.15 -15.79 -17.66
N SER A 212 -5.30 -14.78 -17.49
CA SER A 212 -3.87 -14.86 -17.82
C SER A 212 -2.96 -15.07 -16.61
N MET A 213 -3.36 -14.59 -15.43
CA MET A 213 -2.51 -14.48 -14.25
C MET A 213 -3.24 -14.83 -12.95
N ASP A 214 -2.49 -15.29 -11.96
CA ASP A 214 -2.96 -15.37 -10.58
C ASP A 214 -2.74 -14.03 -9.88
N ILE A 215 -3.64 -13.64 -8.97
CA ILE A 215 -3.44 -12.51 -8.07
C ILE A 215 -3.34 -13.02 -6.63
N PHE A 216 -2.30 -12.62 -5.93
CA PHE A 216 -2.11 -12.85 -4.50
C PHE A 216 -2.21 -11.52 -3.76
N LEU A 217 -3.12 -11.42 -2.80
CA LEU A 217 -3.37 -10.21 -2.01
C LEU A 217 -3.25 -10.48 -0.52
N GLU A 218 -2.24 -9.88 0.13
CA GLU A 218 -2.07 -9.88 1.58
C GLU A 218 -2.66 -8.58 2.17
N ILE A 219 -3.83 -8.69 2.79
CA ILE A 219 -4.57 -7.50 3.28
C ILE A 219 -3.93 -6.91 4.54
N VAL A 220 -3.44 -7.75 5.45
CA VAL A 220 -2.87 -7.33 6.73
C VAL A 220 -1.46 -7.89 6.87
N THR A 221 -0.49 -7.21 6.27
CA THR A 221 0.92 -7.64 6.21
C THR A 221 1.64 -7.57 7.56
N ASN A 222 1.23 -6.66 8.44
CA ASN A 222 1.76 -6.51 9.80
C ASN A 222 0.62 -6.69 10.82
N PRO A 223 0.17 -7.94 11.08
CA PRO A 223 -1.01 -8.20 11.90
C PRO A 223 -0.82 -7.83 13.37
N ASP A 224 0.39 -7.98 13.92
CA ASP A 224 0.66 -7.66 15.32
C ASP A 224 0.65 -6.14 15.55
N GLY A 225 1.31 -5.40 14.66
CA GLY A 225 1.25 -3.94 14.69
C GLY A 225 -0.18 -3.45 14.48
N PHE A 226 -0.93 -4.02 13.55
CA PHE A 226 -2.31 -3.62 13.28
C PHE A 226 -3.22 -3.87 14.48
N ALA A 227 -3.16 -5.04 15.11
CA ALA A 227 -3.87 -5.32 16.35
C ALA A 227 -3.49 -4.31 17.46
N PHE A 228 -2.20 -4.00 17.59
CA PHE A 228 -1.71 -3.02 18.57
C PHE A 228 -2.23 -1.59 18.33
N THR A 229 -2.47 -1.21 17.06
CA THR A 229 -3.11 0.08 16.73
C THR A 229 -4.57 0.18 17.16
N HIS A 230 -5.27 -0.95 17.26
CA HIS A 230 -6.65 -0.97 17.75
C HIS A 230 -6.74 -1.07 19.28
N SER A 231 -5.75 -1.68 19.93
CA SER A 231 -5.80 -1.96 21.36
C SER A 231 -5.04 -0.98 22.24
N SER A 232 -4.01 -0.31 21.72
CA SER A 232 -3.02 0.37 22.56
C SER A 232 -2.49 1.67 21.97
N ASN A 233 -1.84 1.66 20.80
CA ASN A 233 -1.26 2.87 20.22
C ASN A 233 -1.62 2.98 18.75
N ARG A 234 -2.61 3.85 18.45
CA ARG A 234 -3.13 4.09 17.09
C ARG A 234 -2.07 4.54 16.07
N LEU A 235 -1.00 5.18 16.52
CA LEU A 235 0.09 5.68 15.68
C LEU A 235 1.27 4.71 15.56
N TRP A 236 1.13 3.47 16.07
CA TRP A 236 2.17 2.45 15.94
C TRP A 236 2.40 2.06 14.48
N ARG A 237 3.68 2.05 14.07
CA ARG A 237 4.10 1.80 12.68
C ARG A 237 4.74 0.43 12.48
N LYS A 238 5.58 0.02 13.43
CA LYS A 238 6.54 -1.11 13.32
C LYS A 238 5.88 -2.48 13.54
N THR A 239 6.66 -3.54 13.40
CA THR A 239 6.32 -4.88 13.92
C THR A 239 6.25 -4.88 15.46
N ARG A 240 6.01 -6.04 16.09
CA ARG A 240 5.98 -6.21 17.55
C ARG A 240 7.10 -7.13 18.08
N SER A 241 8.14 -7.34 17.30
CA SER A 241 9.30 -8.15 17.71
C SER A 241 10.04 -7.56 18.92
N ILE A 242 10.51 -8.41 19.83
CA ILE A 242 11.32 -7.98 20.98
C ILE A 242 12.77 -7.83 20.52
N ASN A 243 13.33 -6.64 20.69
CA ASN A 243 14.72 -6.35 20.34
C ASN A 243 15.64 -6.70 21.52
N ALA A 244 16.48 -7.74 21.36
CA ALA A 244 17.40 -8.18 22.41
C ALA A 244 18.32 -7.02 22.87
N GLY A 245 18.42 -6.80 24.18
CA GLY A 245 19.25 -5.73 24.75
C GLY A 245 18.65 -4.32 24.63
N SER A 246 17.40 -4.17 24.20
CA SER A 246 16.70 -2.89 24.15
C SER A 246 15.33 -2.96 24.83
N ARG A 247 14.90 -1.84 25.42
CA ARG A 247 13.53 -1.63 25.91
C ARG A 247 12.51 -1.38 24.78
N CYS A 248 13.00 -1.06 23.58
CA CYS A 248 12.16 -0.66 22.47
C CYS A 248 11.73 -1.85 21.62
N VAL A 249 10.48 -1.84 21.18
CA VAL A 249 9.83 -2.96 20.49
C VAL A 249 9.71 -2.65 18.99
N GLY A 250 9.84 -3.70 18.18
CA GLY A 250 9.55 -3.67 16.76
C GLY A 250 10.67 -3.14 15.89
N VAL A 251 10.62 -3.56 14.63
CA VAL A 251 11.46 -3.16 13.51
C VAL A 251 10.57 -2.49 12.47
N ASP A 252 11.09 -1.54 11.69
CA ASP A 252 10.39 -1.05 10.50
C ASP A 252 10.40 -2.16 9.44
N PRO A 253 9.26 -2.82 9.17
CA PRO A 253 9.22 -3.93 8.22
C PRO A 253 9.58 -3.48 6.80
N ASN A 254 9.47 -2.19 6.49
CA ASN A 254 9.86 -1.61 5.21
C ASN A 254 11.30 -1.05 5.21
N ARG A 255 12.12 -1.42 6.21
CA ARG A 255 13.59 -1.28 6.21
C ARG A 255 14.32 -2.61 6.40
N ASN A 256 13.57 -3.70 6.54
CA ASN A 256 14.11 -5.02 6.88
C ASN A 256 14.40 -5.91 5.65
N TRP A 257 14.20 -5.43 4.42
CA TRP A 257 14.43 -6.20 3.20
C TRP A 257 15.91 -6.25 2.81
N ASP A 258 16.35 -7.33 2.16
CA ASP A 258 17.72 -7.45 1.59
C ASP A 258 17.87 -6.62 0.30
N ALA A 259 17.88 -5.30 0.47
CA ALA A 259 18.07 -4.31 -0.59
C ALA A 259 18.68 -3.03 -0.05
N GLY A 260 20.01 -2.98 -0.04
CA GLY A 260 20.72 -1.87 0.61
C GLY A 260 20.49 -1.86 2.12
N PHE A 261 20.23 -3.03 2.73
CA PHE A 261 19.97 -3.19 4.16
C PHE A 261 21.04 -2.50 5.02
N GLY A 262 20.60 -1.79 6.07
CA GLY A 262 21.48 -0.99 6.94
C GLY A 262 22.09 0.25 6.26
N GLY A 263 21.69 0.54 5.02
CA GLY A 263 22.13 1.71 4.27
C GLY A 263 21.45 3.00 4.71
N ALA A 264 21.70 4.07 3.96
CA ALA A 264 21.17 5.38 4.28
C ALA A 264 19.63 5.38 4.39
N GLY A 265 19.14 6.08 5.42
CA GLY A 265 17.74 6.34 5.82
C GLY A 265 16.90 5.10 6.17
N SER A 266 17.58 4.12 6.76
CA SER A 266 17.13 3.48 7.99
C SER A 266 17.94 3.98 9.19
N SER A 267 17.57 3.53 10.38
CA SER A 267 18.33 3.74 11.62
C SER A 267 18.77 2.40 12.22
N SER A 268 19.92 2.39 12.91
CA SER A 268 20.38 1.26 13.72
C SER A 268 19.93 1.34 15.18
N ASN A 269 19.28 2.43 15.61
CA ASN A 269 18.70 2.55 16.95
C ASN A 269 17.37 1.76 17.03
N PRO A 270 17.24 0.74 17.90
CA PRO A 270 16.00 -0.02 18.08
C PRO A 270 14.76 0.82 18.46
N CYS A 271 14.97 2.00 19.06
CA CYS A 271 13.90 2.93 19.42
C CYS A 271 13.41 3.79 18.25
N SER A 272 14.14 3.81 17.12
CA SER A 272 13.73 4.56 15.94
C SER A 272 12.52 3.93 15.25
N GLU A 273 11.64 4.79 14.72
CA GLU A 273 10.54 4.41 13.82
C GLU A 273 11.02 3.85 12.47
N THR A 274 12.31 4.04 12.14
CA THR A 274 12.95 3.53 10.91
C THR A 274 14.03 2.49 11.22
N TYR A 275 13.99 1.87 12.39
CA TYR A 275 14.92 0.82 12.79
C TYR A 275 14.93 -0.32 11.77
N HIS A 276 16.08 -0.65 11.19
CA HIS A 276 16.17 -1.69 10.15
C HIS A 276 16.14 -3.12 10.68
N GLY A 277 16.32 -3.33 11.99
CA GLY A 277 16.43 -4.67 12.58
C GLY A 277 17.86 -5.19 12.62
N PRO A 278 18.10 -6.32 13.29
CA PRO A 278 19.45 -6.86 13.50
C PRO A 278 20.11 -7.40 12.21
N HIS A 279 19.31 -7.90 11.27
CA HIS A 279 19.77 -8.36 9.95
C HIS A 279 18.59 -8.35 8.97
N ALA A 280 18.88 -8.43 7.66
CA ALA A 280 17.84 -8.50 6.65
C ALA A 280 16.94 -9.73 6.84
N HIS A 281 15.64 -9.56 6.64
CA HIS A 281 14.58 -10.54 6.85
C HIS A 281 14.56 -11.10 8.29
N SER A 282 14.92 -10.30 9.29
CA SER A 282 14.75 -10.66 10.70
C SER A 282 13.28 -10.81 11.08
N GLU A 283 12.41 -10.00 10.49
CA GLU A 283 10.97 -10.01 10.80
C GLU A 283 10.30 -11.20 10.14
N LYS A 284 9.50 -11.95 10.92
CA LYS A 284 8.83 -13.17 10.42
C LYS A 284 7.85 -12.84 9.30
N GLU A 285 7.18 -11.69 9.41
CA GLU A 285 6.25 -11.13 8.44
C GLU A 285 6.95 -10.92 7.09
N VAL A 286 8.10 -10.24 7.09
CA VAL A 286 8.90 -9.99 5.89
C VAL A 286 9.47 -11.30 5.33
N ARG A 287 9.97 -12.18 6.19
CA ARG A 287 10.53 -13.47 5.77
C ARG A 287 9.49 -14.35 5.09
N ALA A 288 8.27 -14.42 5.61
CA ALA A 288 7.19 -15.20 5.03
C ALA A 288 6.90 -14.80 3.58
N ILE A 289 6.84 -13.49 3.29
CA ILE A 289 6.63 -12.97 1.92
C ILE A 289 7.81 -13.33 1.02
N VAL A 290 9.03 -13.16 1.51
CA VAL A 290 10.26 -13.48 0.75
C VAL A 290 10.30 -14.96 0.38
N ASP A 291 10.01 -15.84 1.34
CA ASP A 291 10.01 -17.29 1.13
C ASP A 291 8.88 -17.70 0.19
N PHE A 292 7.68 -17.12 0.34
CA PHE A 292 6.54 -17.37 -0.54
C PHE A 292 6.82 -16.97 -2.00
N ILE A 293 7.32 -15.75 -2.23
CA ILE A 293 7.60 -15.25 -3.58
C ILE A 293 8.72 -16.06 -4.24
N ARG A 294 9.76 -16.43 -3.49
CA ARG A 294 10.87 -17.27 -3.99
C ARG A 294 10.40 -18.69 -4.31
N ALA A 295 9.59 -19.29 -3.44
CA ALA A 295 9.06 -20.64 -3.64
C ALA A 295 8.12 -20.71 -4.85
N HIS A 296 7.28 -19.69 -5.06
CA HIS A 296 6.42 -19.59 -6.24
C HIS A 296 7.24 -19.39 -7.53
N GLY A 297 8.24 -18.50 -7.51
CA GLY A 297 9.19 -18.32 -8.61
C GLY A 297 8.65 -17.60 -9.86
N ASN A 298 7.32 -17.54 -10.07
CA ASN A 298 6.71 -16.96 -11.28
C ASN A 298 5.92 -15.65 -11.08
N PHE A 299 6.27 -14.84 -10.09
CA PHE A 299 5.72 -13.48 -9.98
C PHE A 299 6.20 -12.58 -11.12
N LYS A 300 5.36 -11.67 -11.61
CA LYS A 300 5.70 -10.68 -12.64
C LYS A 300 5.62 -9.24 -12.14
N SER A 301 4.74 -8.99 -11.18
CA SER A 301 4.55 -7.68 -10.55
C SER A 301 4.35 -7.83 -9.04
N VAL A 302 4.86 -6.87 -8.28
CA VAL A 302 4.78 -6.74 -6.83
C VAL A 302 4.35 -5.31 -6.51
N ILE A 303 3.21 -5.13 -5.84
CA ILE A 303 2.65 -3.82 -5.52
C ILE A 303 2.46 -3.73 -4.00
N SER A 304 3.25 -2.89 -3.35
CA SER A 304 3.13 -2.64 -1.91
C SER A 304 2.45 -1.29 -1.67
N ILE A 305 1.32 -1.30 -0.97
CA ILE A 305 0.43 -0.14 -0.81
C ILE A 305 0.61 0.48 0.58
N HIS A 306 0.74 1.80 0.60
CA HIS A 306 1.06 2.64 1.75
C HIS A 306 0.15 3.86 1.85
N SER A 307 0.24 4.59 2.97
CA SER A 307 -0.26 5.95 3.09
C SER A 307 0.62 6.79 4.02
N TYR A 308 0.60 8.12 3.97
CA TYR A 308 -0.05 9.00 3.00
C TYR A 308 1.01 9.68 2.13
N SER A 309 0.62 10.28 1.00
CA SER A 309 1.34 11.36 0.26
C SER A 309 0.89 11.50 -1.21
N GLN A 310 -0.03 10.66 -1.71
CA GLN A 310 -0.43 10.64 -3.12
C GLN A 310 0.77 10.45 -4.06
N MET A 311 1.46 9.32 -3.94
CA MET A 311 2.64 8.99 -4.74
C MET A 311 2.52 7.62 -5.39
N LEU A 312 2.89 7.49 -6.66
CA LEU A 312 3.09 6.20 -7.32
C LEU A 312 4.57 6.03 -7.67
N LEU A 313 5.23 5.12 -6.97
CA LEU A 313 6.68 5.03 -6.96
C LEU A 313 7.17 3.70 -7.49
N PHE A 314 8.38 3.72 -8.03
CA PHE A 314 9.08 2.52 -8.50
C PHE A 314 10.56 2.55 -8.07
N PRO A 315 11.31 1.44 -8.21
CA PRO A 315 12.70 1.39 -7.80
C PRO A 315 13.63 2.39 -8.51
N TYR A 316 14.77 2.72 -7.92
CA TYR A 316 15.24 2.29 -6.59
C TYR A 316 14.92 3.33 -5.51
N GLY A 317 14.91 2.89 -4.25
CA GLY A 317 14.91 3.79 -3.08
C GLY A 317 16.30 3.94 -2.44
N TYR A 318 17.09 2.87 -2.41
CA TYR A 318 18.39 2.83 -1.73
C TYR A 318 19.54 3.45 -2.55
N ARG A 319 19.29 3.83 -3.80
CA ARG A 319 20.27 4.47 -4.70
C ARG A 319 19.58 5.33 -5.75
N ARG A 320 20.27 6.38 -6.23
CA ARG A 320 19.76 7.27 -7.30
C ARG A 320 19.91 6.71 -8.71
N ALA A 321 20.82 5.76 -8.92
CA ALA A 321 21.04 5.19 -10.25
C ALA A 321 19.72 4.62 -10.80
N PRO A 322 19.33 4.95 -12.05
CA PRO A 322 18.08 4.48 -12.61
C PRO A 322 18.07 2.96 -12.74
N THR A 323 16.88 2.39 -12.77
CA THR A 323 16.67 0.99 -13.15
C THR A 323 16.96 0.79 -14.64
N PRO A 324 17.36 -0.42 -15.08
CA PRO A 324 17.47 -0.72 -16.51
C PRO A 324 16.19 -0.44 -17.30
N ASP A 325 15.03 -0.65 -16.67
CA ASP A 325 13.71 -0.48 -17.28
C ASP A 325 13.03 0.84 -16.85
N HIS A 326 13.82 1.86 -16.48
CA HIS A 326 13.31 3.11 -15.89
C HIS A 326 12.29 3.82 -16.78
N GLN A 327 12.55 3.91 -18.08
CA GLN A 327 11.65 4.59 -19.02
C GLN A 327 10.28 3.91 -19.08
N GLU A 328 10.25 2.58 -19.18
CA GLU A 328 9.03 1.80 -19.22
C GLU A 328 8.24 1.91 -17.90
N MET A 329 8.93 1.87 -16.74
CA MET A 329 8.31 2.18 -15.44
C MET A 329 7.73 3.59 -15.41
N ASN A 330 8.48 4.58 -15.88
CA ASN A 330 8.04 5.97 -15.79
C ASN A 330 6.77 6.22 -16.65
N GLU A 331 6.70 5.68 -17.86
CA GLU A 331 5.51 5.79 -18.71
C GLU A 331 4.31 5.04 -18.14
N LEU A 332 4.52 3.84 -17.59
CA LEU A 332 3.45 3.10 -16.91
C LEU A 332 2.94 3.86 -15.69
N ALA A 333 3.83 4.46 -14.90
CA ALA A 333 3.47 5.25 -13.72
C ALA A 333 2.64 6.48 -14.12
N LYS A 334 3.08 7.18 -15.17
CA LYS A 334 2.40 8.35 -15.72
C LYS A 334 0.98 7.99 -16.18
N LYS A 335 0.83 6.88 -16.90
CA LYS A 335 -0.50 6.41 -17.34
C LYS A 335 -1.39 6.07 -16.14
N ALA A 336 -0.89 5.29 -15.18
CA ALA A 336 -1.66 4.90 -14.00
C ALA A 336 -2.11 6.11 -13.17
N VAL A 337 -1.25 7.11 -12.99
CA VAL A 337 -1.61 8.37 -12.30
C VAL A 337 -2.65 9.17 -13.09
N SER A 338 -2.57 9.19 -14.42
CA SER A 338 -3.58 9.84 -15.27
C SER A 338 -4.94 9.15 -15.14
N ASP A 339 -4.98 7.81 -15.19
CA ASP A 339 -6.21 7.03 -15.04
C ASP A 339 -6.83 7.23 -13.65
N LEU A 340 -6.00 7.31 -12.59
CA LEU A 340 -6.44 7.61 -11.23
C LEU A 340 -7.06 9.01 -11.14
N ALA A 341 -6.37 10.02 -11.70
CA ALA A 341 -6.85 11.39 -11.69
C ALA A 341 -8.16 11.56 -12.45
N ALA A 342 -8.45 10.72 -13.46
CA ALA A 342 -9.70 10.78 -14.21
C ALA A 342 -10.96 10.47 -13.37
N VAL A 343 -10.83 9.77 -12.25
CA VAL A 343 -11.98 9.41 -11.40
C VAL A 343 -12.44 10.59 -10.53
N PHE A 344 -11.51 11.24 -9.83
CA PHE A 344 -11.83 12.28 -8.82
C PHE A 344 -10.94 13.53 -8.89
N GLY A 345 -10.09 13.68 -9.90
CA GLY A 345 -9.14 14.78 -10.01
C GLY A 345 -7.97 14.72 -9.01
N THR A 346 -7.81 13.62 -8.28
CA THR A 346 -6.75 13.46 -7.28
C THR A 346 -5.37 13.42 -7.95
N LYS A 347 -4.50 14.35 -7.56
CA LYS A 347 -3.17 14.50 -8.18
C LYS A 347 -2.13 13.64 -7.46
N TYR A 348 -1.51 12.71 -8.19
CA TYR A 348 -0.39 11.92 -7.69
C TYR A 348 0.92 12.40 -8.28
N THR A 349 1.98 12.37 -7.48
CA THR A 349 3.36 12.46 -7.98
C THR A 349 3.87 11.05 -8.30
N TYR A 350 4.77 10.92 -9.27
CA TYR A 350 5.34 9.61 -9.62
C TYR A 350 6.83 9.71 -9.93
N GLY A 351 7.52 8.57 -9.88
CA GLY A 351 8.94 8.47 -10.17
C GLY A 351 9.65 7.42 -9.33
N SER A 352 10.98 7.34 -9.48
CA SER A 352 11.78 6.45 -8.63
C SER A 352 11.74 6.93 -7.17
N ILE A 353 11.62 6.02 -6.21
CA ILE A 353 11.58 6.34 -4.76
C ILE A 353 12.71 7.30 -4.36
N ALA A 354 13.93 7.06 -4.87
CA ALA A 354 15.12 7.86 -4.56
C ALA A 354 15.01 9.34 -4.97
N ASN A 355 14.28 9.62 -6.04
CA ASN A 355 14.13 10.95 -6.62
C ASN A 355 12.84 11.65 -6.18
N THR A 356 11.78 10.90 -5.88
CA THR A 356 10.46 11.46 -5.53
C THR A 356 10.25 11.64 -4.02
N ILE A 357 10.79 10.74 -3.19
CA ILE A 357 10.68 10.84 -1.72
C ILE A 357 12.00 11.26 -1.09
N CYS A 358 13.06 10.48 -1.31
CA CYS A 358 14.32 10.66 -0.62
C CYS A 358 15.41 9.79 -1.23
N THR A 359 16.60 10.38 -1.35
CA THR A 359 17.82 9.71 -1.83
C THR A 359 18.29 8.55 -0.93
N ARG A 360 17.70 8.39 0.24
CA ARG A 360 18.17 7.54 1.33
C ARG A 360 17.04 6.65 1.88
N CYS A 361 16.17 6.07 1.05
CA CYS A 361 15.15 5.16 1.57
C CYS A 361 15.53 3.70 1.27
N CYS A 362 15.93 2.93 2.27
CA CYS A 362 16.01 1.47 2.16
C CYS A 362 14.59 0.85 2.15
N ALA A 363 13.73 1.26 1.21
CA ALA A 363 12.37 0.75 1.07
C ALA A 363 12.34 -0.63 0.42
N SER A 364 11.19 -1.32 0.52
CA SER A 364 10.81 -2.56 -0.16
C SER A 364 11.10 -2.48 -1.66
N SER A 365 12.33 -2.83 -2.02
CA SER A 365 12.73 -3.15 -3.39
C SER A 365 13.79 -4.24 -3.33
N PRO A 366 13.40 -5.48 -2.99
CA PRO A 366 14.33 -6.56 -2.64
C PRO A 366 15.32 -6.84 -3.77
N ARG A 367 16.62 -6.87 -3.46
CA ARG A 367 17.65 -7.40 -4.37
C ARG A 367 17.46 -8.91 -4.56
N ALA A 368 16.88 -9.56 -3.55
CA ALA A 368 16.37 -10.92 -3.57
C ALA A 368 15.39 -11.21 -4.73
N MET A 369 14.62 -10.22 -5.19
CA MET A 369 13.69 -10.39 -6.32
C MET A 369 14.38 -10.29 -7.68
N ARG A 370 15.63 -9.78 -7.78
CA ARG A 370 16.38 -9.78 -9.06
C ARG A 370 17.47 -10.85 -9.14
N SER A 371 17.80 -11.51 -8.03
CA SER A 371 18.91 -12.47 -7.95
C SER A 371 18.45 -13.89 -8.23
N CYS A 372 18.18 -14.21 -9.50
CA CYS A 372 18.25 -15.59 -9.98
C CYS A 372 19.73 -15.91 -10.24
N ARG A 373 20.42 -16.55 -9.28
CA ARG A 373 21.84 -16.94 -9.45
C ARG A 373 21.95 -18.16 -10.36
N ARG A 374 22.44 -17.91 -11.58
CA ARG A 374 23.41 -18.71 -12.35
C ARG A 374 23.18 -20.25 -12.36
N CYS A 375 22.37 -20.74 -13.30
CA CYS A 375 22.44 -22.13 -13.73
C CYS A 375 23.58 -22.27 -14.77
N ARG A 376 24.64 -23.02 -14.45
CA ARG A 376 25.89 -23.14 -15.24
C ARG A 376 25.76 -23.88 -16.59
N SER A 377 24.55 -24.10 -17.11
CA SER A 377 24.33 -24.95 -18.30
C SER A 377 23.35 -24.41 -19.35
N CYS A 378 23.03 -23.12 -19.37
CA CYS A 378 22.22 -22.54 -20.46
C CYS A 378 22.84 -21.24 -20.97
N ARG A 379 23.32 -21.25 -22.21
CA ARG A 379 23.60 -20.03 -22.99
C ARG A 379 22.27 -19.46 -23.49
N THR A 380 21.51 -18.85 -22.59
CA THR A 380 20.35 -18.04 -22.95
C THR A 380 20.23 -16.90 -21.94
N TRP A 381 20.27 -15.67 -22.46
CA TRP A 381 20.07 -14.46 -21.67
C TRP A 381 18.58 -14.39 -21.29
N SER A 382 18.24 -14.75 -20.06
CA SER A 382 16.90 -14.54 -19.51
C SER A 382 17.01 -13.64 -18.28
N ILE A 383 16.73 -12.35 -18.50
CA ILE A 383 16.66 -11.32 -17.47
C ILE A 383 15.41 -11.61 -16.62
N CYS A 384 15.58 -11.89 -15.33
CA CYS A 384 14.48 -11.87 -14.36
C CYS A 384 13.99 -10.42 -14.18
N ARG A 385 13.00 -10.00 -14.97
CA ARG A 385 12.30 -8.70 -14.85
C ARG A 385 11.09 -8.88 -13.93
N TYR A 386 11.19 -8.40 -12.68
CA TYR A 386 10.05 -8.22 -11.80
C TYR A 386 9.75 -6.71 -11.70
N TRP A 387 8.49 -6.34 -11.91
CA TRP A 387 8.00 -4.98 -11.69
C TRP A 387 7.71 -4.80 -10.21
N VAL A 388 8.31 -3.82 -9.55
CA VAL A 388 8.04 -3.50 -8.15
C VAL A 388 7.46 -2.10 -8.10
N TRP A 389 6.31 -1.95 -7.47
CA TRP A 389 5.58 -0.71 -7.35
C TRP A 389 5.30 -0.42 -5.89
N ARG A 390 5.41 0.85 -5.52
CA ARG A 390 5.01 1.35 -4.22
C ARG A 390 3.95 2.42 -4.42
N TRP A 391 2.73 2.12 -4.04
CA TRP A 391 1.62 3.05 -4.18
C TRP A 391 1.29 3.66 -2.83
N ILE A 392 1.52 4.96 -2.68
CA ILE A 392 1.21 5.72 -1.48
C ILE A 392 -0.08 6.49 -1.71
N LEU A 393 -1.16 6.03 -1.07
CA LEU A 393 -2.46 6.66 -1.13
C LEU A 393 -2.42 8.09 -0.57
N GLY A 394 -3.37 8.91 -0.99
CA GLY A 394 -3.63 10.16 -0.29
C GLY A 394 -4.37 9.96 1.02
N THR A 395 -4.45 11.02 1.79
CA THR A 395 -5.52 11.25 2.78
C THR A 395 -6.80 11.64 2.02
N THR A 396 -7.30 10.73 1.20
CA THR A 396 -8.54 10.97 0.47
C THR A 396 -9.71 10.38 1.25
N PRO A 397 -10.86 11.07 1.29
CA PRO A 397 -12.12 10.49 1.76
C PRO A 397 -12.41 9.20 0.97
N SER A 398 -12.95 8.20 1.65
CA SER A 398 -13.43 6.92 1.08
C SER A 398 -14.44 7.13 -0.09
N PRO A 399 -14.70 6.12 -0.97
CA PRO A 399 -15.32 6.33 -2.26
C PRO A 399 -16.86 6.44 -2.22
N ARG A 400 -17.36 7.37 -3.04
CA ARG A 400 -18.76 7.76 -3.36
C ARG A 400 -19.51 8.64 -2.35
N PRO A 401 -19.70 9.93 -2.67
CA PRO A 401 -20.73 10.79 -2.07
C PRO A 401 -22.17 10.50 -2.54
N SER A 402 -22.35 9.67 -3.58
CA SER A 402 -23.66 9.47 -4.24
C SER A 402 -24.55 8.40 -3.61
N LEU A 403 -24.09 7.70 -2.57
CA LEU A 403 -24.87 6.68 -1.85
C LEU A 403 -25.29 7.14 -0.44
N TYR A 404 -25.13 8.42 -0.09
CA TYR A 404 -25.39 8.90 1.26
C TYR A 404 -26.46 9.97 1.34
N THR A 405 -27.38 9.79 2.28
CA THR A 405 -28.29 10.83 2.78
C THR A 405 -27.49 12.00 3.39
N PRO A 406 -28.09 13.20 3.49
CA PRO A 406 -27.37 14.45 3.80
C PRO A 406 -26.57 14.48 5.12
N GLN A 407 -26.76 13.51 6.02
CA GLN A 407 -26.12 13.45 7.34
C GLN A 407 -24.70 12.84 7.33
N ALA A 408 -24.26 12.16 6.27
CA ALA A 408 -22.89 11.61 6.19
C ALA A 408 -21.87 12.57 5.55
N LYS A 409 -22.27 13.81 5.22
CA LYS A 409 -21.43 14.80 4.53
C LYS A 409 -20.45 15.55 5.45
N GLN A 410 -20.50 15.37 6.77
CA GLN A 410 -19.74 16.20 7.72
C GLN A 410 -18.42 15.58 8.23
N GLY A 411 -18.11 14.31 7.93
CA GLY A 411 -17.00 13.60 8.60
C GLY A 411 -15.71 13.36 7.79
N TRP A 412 -15.64 13.71 6.50
CA TRP A 412 -14.59 13.15 5.63
C TRP A 412 -14.07 14.15 4.60
N GLY A 413 -13.41 15.21 5.06
CA GLY A 413 -12.85 16.26 4.22
C GLY A 413 -11.57 16.85 4.79
N TRP A 414 -10.57 16.01 5.09
CA TRP A 414 -9.37 16.47 5.81
C TRP A 414 -8.08 16.17 5.05
N MET A 415 -7.88 16.87 3.92
CA MET A 415 -6.56 17.30 3.40
C MET A 415 -6.70 18.03 2.05
N TRP A 416 -7.38 19.16 2.07
CA TRP A 416 -7.21 20.21 1.07
C TRP A 416 -7.30 21.54 1.80
N ASP A 417 -6.21 22.32 1.79
CA ASP A 417 -6.31 23.75 2.05
C ASP A 417 -5.83 24.52 0.82
N HIS A 418 -6.57 25.59 0.55
CA HIS A 418 -6.63 26.38 -0.64
C HIS A 418 -5.37 27.25 -0.79
N GLY A 419 -4.51 26.88 -1.74
CA GLY A 419 -3.66 27.84 -2.43
C GLY A 419 -4.44 28.54 -3.53
N ASN A 420 -5.35 29.47 -3.18
CA ASN A 420 -5.69 30.56 -4.08
C ASN A 420 -6.32 31.73 -3.32
N GLN A 421 -5.71 32.89 -3.52
CA GLN A 421 -6.06 34.17 -2.91
C GLN A 421 -7.55 34.49 -3.09
N ALA A 422 -8.21 34.83 -1.99
CA ALA A 422 -9.55 35.37 -1.97
C ALA A 422 -9.59 36.77 -2.60
N VAL A 423 -10.40 36.94 -3.65
CA VAL A 423 -11.04 38.22 -3.97
C VAL A 423 -12.51 38.08 -3.59
N LYS A 424 -12.95 38.93 -2.65
CA LYS A 424 -14.31 39.00 -2.11
C LYS A 424 -15.31 39.60 -3.12
N SER A 425 -16.48 38.98 -3.25
CA SER A 425 -17.78 39.67 -3.38
C SER A 425 -18.92 38.65 -3.13
N LYS A 426 -19.60 38.71 -1.98
CA LYS A 426 -20.87 39.39 -1.67
C LYS A 426 -22.12 38.81 -2.37
N THR A 427 -23.14 38.58 -1.53
CA THR A 427 -24.55 38.20 -1.78
C THR A 427 -24.76 36.73 -2.13
N GLY A 428 -25.61 35.93 -1.47
CA GLY A 428 -26.74 36.18 -0.57
C GLY A 428 -27.94 35.37 -1.07
N TRP A 429 -28.79 34.90 -0.13
CA TRP A 429 -30.16 34.37 -0.30
C TRP A 429 -30.41 32.88 -0.07
N CYS A 430 -31.37 32.66 0.83
CA CYS A 430 -31.86 31.43 1.46
C CYS A 430 -33.16 30.90 0.80
N TRP A 431 -33.64 29.77 1.35
CA TRP A 431 -34.95 29.10 1.25
C TRP A 431 -35.08 28.06 0.13
N GLY A 432 -35.69 26.89 0.31
CA GLY A 432 -36.50 26.33 1.39
C GLY A 432 -36.95 24.90 1.03
N VAL A 433 -37.42 24.15 2.03
CA VAL A 433 -37.70 22.70 2.05
C VAL A 433 -39.17 22.41 1.66
N HIS A 434 -39.45 21.31 0.93
CA HIS A 434 -40.51 20.28 1.19
C HIS A 434 -40.83 19.37 -0.05
N PRO A 435 -41.43 18.16 0.11
CA PRO A 435 -40.98 16.92 -0.52
C PRO A 435 -42.09 16.16 -1.32
N TRP A 436 -41.75 14.94 -1.76
CA TRP A 436 -42.58 13.86 -2.34
C TRP A 436 -42.77 13.85 -3.87
N GLN A 437 -42.32 12.78 -4.54
CA GLN A 437 -43.18 11.66 -5.01
C GLN A 437 -42.37 10.66 -5.84
N ASP A 438 -42.70 9.39 -5.66
CA ASP A 438 -42.27 8.24 -6.45
C ASP A 438 -42.37 8.48 -7.95
N LEU A 439 -41.46 7.90 -8.73
CA LEU A 439 -41.72 7.30 -10.05
C LEU A 439 -40.45 6.56 -10.52
N THR A 440 -40.49 5.24 -10.51
CA THR A 440 -39.67 4.41 -11.40
C THR A 440 -40.03 4.73 -12.86
N PRO A 441 -39.05 4.68 -13.79
CA PRO A 441 -39.15 3.58 -14.74
C PRO A 441 -37.82 2.93 -15.09
N SER A 442 -37.92 1.62 -15.29
CA SER A 442 -37.08 0.76 -16.11
C SER A 442 -36.67 1.42 -17.44
N VAL A 443 -35.38 1.42 -17.76
CA VAL A 443 -34.88 1.62 -19.13
C VAL A 443 -33.76 0.62 -19.41
N HIS A 444 -34.05 -0.31 -20.31
CA HIS A 444 -33.07 -1.12 -21.03
C HIS A 444 -32.23 -0.23 -21.96
N PHE A 445 -30.92 -0.45 -22.03
CA PHE A 445 -30.13 -0.10 -23.22
C PHE A 445 -29.27 -1.28 -23.66
N SER A 446 -29.42 -1.64 -24.95
CA SER A 446 -28.66 -2.63 -25.70
C SER A 446 -27.42 -1.97 -26.33
N PRO A 447 -26.34 -2.72 -26.65
CA PRO A 447 -25.04 -2.18 -27.04
C PRO A 447 -24.90 -2.05 -28.56
N SER A 448 -24.30 -0.96 -29.05
CA SER A 448 -23.48 -0.88 -30.29
C SER A 448 -23.40 0.56 -30.84
N SER A 449 -22.34 0.81 -31.64
CA SER A 449 -21.86 2.09 -32.21
C SER A 449 -20.90 2.80 -31.24
N TRP A 450 -19.60 3.00 -31.51
CA TRP A 450 -18.92 3.31 -32.78
C TRP A 450 -17.48 2.78 -32.79
N ILE A 451 -17.07 2.16 -33.90
CA ILE A 451 -15.67 1.96 -34.32
C ILE A 451 -15.51 2.56 -35.73
N SER A 452 -14.33 3.14 -35.98
CA SER A 452 -13.75 3.70 -37.23
C SER A 452 -13.96 5.21 -37.44
N GLY A 453 -12.96 6.03 -37.80
CA GLY A 453 -11.54 5.83 -38.14
C GLY A 453 -10.67 6.95 -37.51
N TRP A 454 -9.36 7.03 -37.66
CA TRP A 454 -8.58 6.89 -38.90
C TRP A 454 -7.09 6.61 -38.58
N LEU A 455 -6.50 5.70 -39.37
CA LEU A 455 -5.06 5.59 -39.63
C LEU A 455 -4.70 6.44 -40.88
N PRO A 456 -3.43 6.81 -41.08
CA PRO A 456 -3.02 7.86 -42.01
C PRO A 456 -2.99 7.41 -43.47
N GLY A 457 -3.21 8.40 -44.36
CA GLY A 457 -3.30 8.25 -45.81
C GLY A 457 -1.99 7.82 -46.48
N GLY A 458 -2.15 7.11 -47.59
CA GLY A 458 -1.11 6.86 -48.58
C GLY A 458 -1.19 7.82 -49.76
N SER A 459 -0.12 7.87 -50.53
CA SER A 459 -0.07 8.42 -51.88
C SER A 459 0.59 7.40 -52.82
N ASP A 460 -0.16 7.09 -53.87
CA ASP A 460 0.25 6.76 -55.25
C ASP A 460 0.72 5.34 -55.64
N PHE A 461 -0.15 4.72 -56.46
CA PHE A 461 0.01 3.63 -57.44
C PHE A 461 0.88 4.06 -58.66
N PRO A 462 1.09 3.25 -59.76
CA PRO A 462 0.72 1.85 -60.03
C PRO A 462 1.84 0.99 -60.69
N TRP A 463 1.64 -0.33 -60.82
CA TRP A 463 1.46 -1.07 -62.11
C TRP A 463 1.75 -2.58 -61.97
N THR A 464 0.82 -3.38 -62.58
CA THR A 464 0.98 -4.73 -63.17
C THR A 464 1.52 -5.88 -62.32
N SER A 465 1.14 -7.15 -62.44
CA SER A 465 0.07 -7.95 -63.05
C SER A 465 0.50 -9.42 -62.84
N ALA A 466 -0.47 -10.34 -62.77
CA ALA A 466 -0.33 -11.79 -63.02
C ALA A 466 0.08 -12.74 -61.86
N CYS A 467 -0.92 -13.52 -61.40
CA CYS A 467 -0.86 -14.96 -61.06
C CYS A 467 -0.45 -15.81 -62.32
N PRO A 468 -0.19 -17.16 -62.27
CA PRO A 468 -0.69 -18.16 -61.30
C PRO A 468 0.20 -19.40 -60.96
N SER A 469 -0.31 -20.20 -60.00
CA SER A 469 -0.35 -21.68 -59.95
C SER A 469 0.94 -22.54 -59.84
N ALA A 470 1.00 -23.41 -58.82
CA ALA A 470 0.76 -24.88 -58.93
C ALA A 470 1.62 -25.78 -57.99
N ALA A 471 0.91 -26.68 -57.30
CA ALA A 471 1.19 -28.11 -57.06
C ALA A 471 2.29 -28.61 -56.07
N CYS A 472 1.78 -29.23 -55.00
CA CYS A 472 2.06 -30.59 -54.49
C CYS A 472 3.36 -31.34 -54.85
N ARG A 473 4.07 -31.84 -53.82
CA ARG A 473 4.29 -33.31 -53.61
C ARG A 473 4.90 -33.65 -52.25
N ARG A 474 4.36 -34.71 -51.64
CA ARG A 474 4.92 -35.50 -50.52
C ARG A 474 6.06 -36.40 -51.02
N SER A 475 7.00 -36.78 -50.16
CA SER A 475 7.44 -38.18 -50.03
C SER A 475 8.08 -38.46 -48.66
N LYS A 476 7.87 -39.70 -48.18
CA LYS A 476 8.37 -40.30 -46.93
C LYS A 476 9.58 -41.19 -47.24
N SER A 477 10.48 -41.40 -46.27
CA SER A 477 11.21 -42.66 -45.96
C SER A 477 12.05 -42.42 -44.68
N THR A 478 11.95 -43.10 -43.53
CA THR A 478 12.05 -44.50 -43.06
C THR A 478 13.47 -45.02 -42.75
N TRP A 479 13.70 -45.30 -41.43
CA TRP A 479 14.54 -46.36 -40.79
C TRP A 479 16.08 -46.25 -40.93
N ARG A 480 16.98 -46.57 -39.97
CA ARG A 480 17.03 -47.16 -38.60
C ARG A 480 18.47 -46.91 -38.00
N PRO A 481 18.81 -47.34 -36.75
CA PRO A 481 19.86 -46.76 -35.87
C PRO A 481 21.17 -47.57 -35.77
N ALA A 482 22.25 -46.97 -35.20
CA ALA A 482 23.27 -47.68 -34.40
C ALA A 482 24.28 -46.76 -33.66
N ARG A 483 24.35 -47.00 -32.34
CA ARG A 483 25.52 -47.19 -31.44
C ARG A 483 26.67 -46.16 -31.35
N SER A 484 26.99 -45.88 -30.08
CA SER A 484 28.19 -45.32 -29.47
C SER A 484 29.50 -46.00 -29.90
N PRO A 485 30.67 -45.33 -29.70
CA PRO A 485 31.49 -45.66 -28.52
C PRO A 485 32.25 -44.49 -27.87
N ILE A 486 32.62 -44.70 -26.59
CA ILE A 486 33.62 -43.98 -25.77
C ILE A 486 35.02 -44.48 -26.19
N PRO A 487 36.07 -43.63 -26.24
CA PRO A 487 37.11 -43.51 -25.17
C PRO A 487 37.56 -42.04 -24.97
N SER A 488 38.21 -41.59 -23.91
CA SER A 488 38.99 -42.15 -22.79
C SER A 488 39.02 -41.12 -21.66
#